data_AF-A0A5N5E9K2-F1
#
_entry.id   AF-A0A5N5E9K2-F1
#
_cell.length_a   1.000
_cell.length_b   1.000
_cell.length_c   1.000
_cell.angle_alpha   90.00
_cell.angle_beta   90.00
_cell.angle_gamma   90.00
#
_symmetry.space_group_name_H-M   'P 1'
#
loop_
_entity.id
_entity.type
_entity.pdbx_description
1 polymer ?
#
loop_
_entity_poly.entity_id
_entity_poly.type
_entity_poly.pdbx_seq_one_letter_code
_entity_poly.pdbx_strand_id
1 'polypeptide(L)'
;VAAAVQNGLEGQHVGLLPGVLPTLSNDAEFFPGVPKGWAYSFMTNEEVAPTGRPAGSLAWAGLANLYYWIDRQTGVGGFWATQILPFADAGSINGYLEFETAVYQ
;
A
#
# COMPACT_ATOMS: atom_id res chain seq x y z
N VAL A 1 -17.55 12.00 2.85
CA VAL A 1 -16.80 10.98 2.07
C VAL A 1 -15.62 11.58 1.32
N ALA A 2 -15.79 12.63 0.51
CA ALA A 2 -14.67 13.22 -0.26
C ALA A 2 -13.48 13.65 0.61
N ALA A 3 -13.71 14.34 1.73
CA ALA A 3 -12.64 14.73 2.66
C ALA A 3 -11.90 13.54 3.31
N ALA A 4 -12.52 12.36 3.39
CA ALA A 4 -11.92 11.20 4.06
C ALA A 4 -10.79 10.54 3.24
N VAL A 5 -10.62 10.95 1.98
CA VAL A 5 -9.61 10.39 1.05
C VAL A 5 -8.55 11.40 0.65
N GLN A 6 -8.63 12.63 1.15
CA GLN A 6 -7.63 13.68 0.88
C GLN A 6 -6.48 13.54 1.87
N ASN A 7 -5.24 13.68 1.39
CA ASN A 7 -4.10 13.79 2.29
C ASN A 7 -4.31 15.01 3.22
N GLY A 8 -4.29 14.77 4.53
CA GLY A 8 -4.48 15.79 5.55
C GLY A 8 -3.24 16.06 6.40
N LEU A 9 -2.15 15.31 6.18
CA LEU A 9 -0.89 15.45 6.92
C LEU A 9 0.21 15.97 5.99
N GLU A 10 0.12 17.25 5.63
CA GLU A 10 1.09 17.90 4.75
C GLU A 10 2.53 17.74 5.28
N GLY A 11 3.44 17.36 4.37
CA GLY A 11 4.86 17.13 4.69
C GLY A 11 5.17 15.84 5.45
N GLN A 12 4.15 15.09 5.91
CA GLN A 12 4.33 13.79 6.56
C GLN A 12 4.08 12.66 5.58
N HIS A 13 5.15 11.99 5.18
CA HIS A 13 5.07 10.89 4.22
C HIS A 13 5.36 9.55 4.88
N VAL A 14 4.76 8.50 4.33
CA VAL A 14 5.14 7.13 4.64
C VAL A 14 6.49 6.84 4.00
N GLY A 15 7.50 6.62 4.83
CA GLY A 15 8.80 6.08 4.44
C GLY A 15 8.99 4.64 4.91
N LEU A 16 10.25 4.25 5.05
CA LEU A 16 10.65 2.96 5.60
C LEU A 16 10.06 2.73 7.01
N LEU A 17 9.41 1.58 7.19
CA LEU A 17 8.86 1.11 8.45
C LEU A 17 9.79 0.01 9.01
N PRO A 18 10.65 0.32 10.00
CA PRO A 18 11.57 -0.68 10.55
C PRO A 18 10.83 -1.72 11.41
N GLY A 19 11.18 -2.99 11.22
CA GLY A 19 10.65 -4.10 12.01
C GLY A 19 11.32 -4.18 13.39
N VAL A 20 10.53 -4.41 14.45
CA VAL A 20 11.06 -4.55 15.83
C VAL A 20 11.23 -6.02 16.24
N LEU A 21 10.37 -6.91 15.73
CA LEU A 21 10.38 -8.35 16.01
C LEU A 21 10.58 -9.13 14.71
N PRO A 22 11.78 -9.64 14.42
CA PRO A 22 12.10 -10.27 13.13
C PRO A 22 11.22 -11.48 12.78
N THR A 23 10.68 -12.18 13.77
CA THR A 23 9.75 -13.30 13.54
C THR A 23 8.37 -12.85 13.06
N LEU A 24 8.04 -11.57 13.20
CA LEU A 24 6.75 -11.00 12.83
C LEU A 24 6.83 -10.01 11.67
N SER A 25 7.94 -9.28 11.51
CA SER A 25 8.07 -8.25 10.46
C SER A 25 9.52 -8.08 10.03
N ASN A 26 9.73 -8.07 8.72
CA ASN A 26 10.89 -7.43 8.11
C ASN A 26 10.69 -5.91 8.11
N ASP A 27 11.72 -5.18 7.68
CA ASP A 27 11.55 -3.77 7.30
C ASP A 27 10.65 -3.69 6.07
N ALA A 28 9.73 -2.73 6.06
CA ALA A 28 8.73 -2.60 5.01
C ALA A 28 8.74 -1.19 4.42
N GLU A 29 8.74 -1.12 3.09
CA GLU A 29 8.47 0.12 2.36
C GLU A 29 7.53 -0.16 1.19
N PHE A 30 6.49 0.65 1.08
CA PHE A 30 5.53 0.56 -0.02
C PHE A 30 6.01 1.46 -1.16
N PHE A 31 6.15 0.92 -2.38
CA PHE A 31 6.57 1.69 -3.56
C PHE A 31 7.73 2.67 -3.26
N PRO A 32 8.97 2.17 -3.04
CA PRO A 32 10.12 3.01 -2.73
C PRO A 32 10.28 4.16 -3.74
N GLY A 33 10.51 5.37 -3.23
CA GLY A 33 10.65 6.59 -4.05
C GLY A 33 9.34 7.26 -4.48
N VAL A 34 8.18 6.60 -4.30
CA VAL A 34 6.87 7.21 -4.60
C VAL A 34 6.35 7.95 -3.36
N PRO A 35 6.00 9.24 -3.42
CA PRO A 35 5.41 9.94 -2.28
C PRO A 35 4.06 9.35 -1.88
N LYS A 36 3.91 9.10 -0.58
CA LYS A 36 2.71 8.52 0.03
C LYS A 36 2.34 9.31 1.26
N GLY A 37 1.10 9.81 1.29
CA GLY A 37 0.57 10.63 2.37
C GLY A 37 -0.42 9.88 3.25
N TRP A 38 -1.19 10.63 4.04
CA TRP A 38 -2.17 10.10 4.98
C TRP A 38 -3.49 10.86 4.90
N ALA A 39 -4.55 10.14 4.55
CA ALA A 39 -5.90 10.64 4.73
C ALA A 39 -6.45 10.23 6.10
N TYR A 40 -7.62 10.77 6.49
CA TYR A 40 -8.31 10.35 7.71
C TYR A 40 -8.68 8.87 7.74
N SER A 41 -8.71 8.21 6.58
CA SER A 41 -9.00 6.79 6.47
C SER A 41 -7.73 5.95 6.41
N PHE A 42 -6.94 6.11 5.34
CA PHE A 42 -5.82 5.23 4.99
C PHE A 42 -4.65 6.01 4.36
N MET A 43 -3.57 5.30 4.05
CA MET A 43 -2.46 5.86 3.28
C MET A 43 -2.93 6.22 1.87
N THR A 44 -2.43 7.34 1.34
CA THR A 44 -2.74 7.82 -0.01
C THR A 44 -1.50 7.70 -0.89
N ASN A 45 -1.65 7.23 -2.13
CA ASN A 45 -0.60 7.42 -3.14
C ASN A 45 -0.72 8.81 -3.75
N GLU A 46 0.38 9.57 -3.81
CA GLU A 46 0.34 10.91 -4.42
C GLU A 46 0.70 10.89 -5.90
N GLU A 47 1.39 9.85 -6.34
CA GLU A 47 1.74 9.61 -7.73
C GLU A 47 1.26 8.23 -8.19
N VAL A 48 1.31 8.01 -9.50
CA VAL A 48 0.98 6.70 -10.11
C VAL A 48 1.97 5.66 -9.59
N ALA A 49 1.46 4.55 -9.08
CA ALA A 49 2.30 3.46 -8.61
C ALA A 49 2.95 2.72 -9.82
N PRO A 50 4.11 2.07 -9.61
CA PRO A 50 4.74 1.23 -10.64
C PRO A 50 3.85 0.11 -11.19
N THR A 51 2.84 -0.31 -10.43
CA THR A 51 1.83 -1.31 -10.81
C THR A 51 0.73 -0.75 -11.72
N GLY A 52 0.74 0.55 -12.02
CA GLY A 52 -0.30 1.24 -12.78
C GLY A 52 -1.42 1.83 -11.91
N ARG A 53 -1.44 1.55 -10.60
CA ARG A 53 -2.43 2.10 -9.68
C ARG A 53 -2.42 3.64 -9.72
N PRO A 54 -3.55 4.32 -9.99
CA PRO A 54 -3.57 5.77 -10.11
C PRO A 54 -3.18 6.54 -8.84
N ALA A 55 -2.64 7.74 -9.05
CA ALA A 55 -2.47 8.75 -8.00
C ALA A 55 -3.81 9.06 -7.32
N GLY A 56 -3.81 9.34 -6.02
CA GLY A 56 -5.01 9.59 -5.21
C GLY A 56 -5.77 8.34 -4.77
N SER A 57 -5.27 7.14 -5.11
CA SER A 57 -5.77 5.88 -4.56
C SER A 57 -5.40 5.72 -3.08
N LEU A 58 -6.20 4.93 -2.36
CA LEU A 58 -5.96 4.58 -0.96
C LEU A 58 -5.38 3.18 -0.86
N ALA A 59 -4.55 2.93 0.15
CA ALA A 59 -4.06 1.60 0.45
C ALA A 59 -3.69 1.45 1.93
N TRP A 60 -3.58 0.21 2.38
CA TRP A 60 -2.82 -0.11 3.59
C TRP A 60 -2.40 -1.58 3.59
N ALA A 61 -1.73 -1.97 4.67
CA ALA A 61 -1.25 -3.32 4.86
C ALA A 61 -1.56 -3.87 6.25
N GLY A 62 -1.53 -5.19 6.37
CA GLY A 62 -1.66 -5.93 7.62
C GLY A 62 -0.56 -6.97 7.76
N LEU A 63 -0.25 -7.30 9.01
CA LEU A 63 0.95 -8.05 9.41
C LEU A 63 1.12 -9.40 8.68
N ALA A 64 0.04 -10.14 8.45
CA ALA A 64 0.09 -11.44 7.75
C ALA A 64 0.24 -11.30 6.22
N ASN A 65 1.09 -10.37 5.77
CA ASN A 65 1.24 -9.96 4.37
C ASN A 65 -0.10 -9.71 3.67
N LEU A 66 -0.92 -8.87 4.29
CA LEU A 66 -2.20 -8.41 3.77
C LEU A 66 -2.00 -7.06 3.09
N TYR A 67 -2.49 -6.87 1.87
CA TYR A 67 -2.39 -5.59 1.15
C TYR A 67 -3.72 -5.29 0.46
N TYR A 68 -4.34 -4.15 0.75
CA TYR A 68 -5.54 -3.71 0.06
C TYR A 68 -5.33 -2.35 -0.58
N TRP A 69 -6.12 -2.09 -1.62
CA TRP A 69 -6.20 -0.78 -2.24
C TRP A 69 -7.61 -0.44 -2.68
N ILE A 70 -7.88 0.87 -2.75
CA ILE A 70 -9.17 1.43 -3.13
C ILE A 70 -8.88 2.53 -4.15
N ASP A 71 -9.17 2.25 -5.41
CA ASP A 71 -9.11 3.22 -6.50
C ASP A 71 -10.53 3.68 -6.89
N ARG A 72 -10.85 4.90 -6.45
CA ARG A 72 -12.15 5.51 -6.73
C ARG A 72 -12.27 6.11 -8.13
N GLN A 73 -11.15 6.29 -8.84
CA GLN A 73 -11.14 6.87 -10.18
C GLN A 73 -11.53 5.84 -11.23
N THR A 74 -10.96 4.63 -11.15
CA THR A 74 -11.31 3.53 -12.07
C THR A 74 -12.43 2.63 -11.54
N GLY A 75 -12.80 2.77 -10.25
CA GLY A 75 -13.81 1.92 -9.62
C GLY A 75 -13.29 0.53 -9.20
N VAL A 76 -11.96 0.36 -9.18
CA VAL A 76 -11.30 -0.88 -8.78
C VAL A 76 -10.97 -0.86 -7.29
N GLY A 77 -11.20 -1.99 -6.62
CA GLY A 77 -10.67 -2.27 -5.29
C GLY A 77 -10.07 -3.67 -5.28
N GLY A 78 -9.01 -3.86 -4.51
CA GLY A 78 -8.34 -5.15 -4.43
C GLY A 78 -7.84 -5.48 -3.04
N PHE A 79 -7.65 -6.77 -2.82
CA PHE A 79 -7.15 -7.31 -1.56
C PHE A 79 -6.32 -8.56 -1.82
N TRP A 80 -5.02 -8.47 -1.57
CA TRP A 80 -4.11 -9.60 -1.46
C TRP A 80 -4.07 -10.07 -0.01
N ALA A 81 -4.36 -11.34 0.22
CA ALA A 81 -4.46 -11.89 1.56
C ALA A 81 -3.71 -13.22 1.68
N THR A 82 -2.84 -13.30 2.68
CA THR A 82 -2.13 -14.53 3.04
C THR A 82 -2.25 -14.79 4.54
N GLN A 83 -1.61 -15.86 5.01
CA GLN A 83 -1.39 -16.14 6.43
C GLN A 83 0.11 -16.35 6.70
N ILE A 84 0.96 -15.57 6.02
CA ILE A 84 2.41 -15.71 6.04
C ILE A 84 3.04 -14.65 6.96
N LEU A 85 4.04 -15.07 7.72
CA LEU A 85 4.96 -14.22 8.47
C LEU A 85 6.40 -14.61 8.14
N PRO A 86 7.37 -13.68 8.26
CA PRO A 86 7.22 -12.28 8.69
C PRO A 86 6.50 -11.39 7.66
N PHE A 87 5.96 -10.26 8.12
CA PHE A 87 5.45 -9.19 7.24
C PHE A 87 6.56 -8.68 6.31
N ALA A 88 6.16 -8.21 5.12
CA ALA A 88 7.07 -7.89 4.03
C ALA A 88 7.93 -9.09 3.63
N ASP A 89 7.29 -10.26 3.56
CA ASP A 89 7.87 -11.46 2.94
C ASP A 89 8.01 -11.24 1.43
N ALA A 90 9.14 -11.64 0.86
CA ALA A 90 9.48 -11.39 -0.54
C ALA A 90 8.49 -12.06 -1.50
N GLY A 91 8.07 -13.29 -1.21
CA GLY A 91 7.10 -14.00 -2.05
C GLY A 91 5.74 -13.32 -2.04
N SER A 92 5.30 -12.89 -0.86
CA SER A 92 4.03 -12.20 -0.68
C SER A 92 3.99 -10.82 -1.32
N ILE A 93 5.07 -10.02 -1.19
CA ILE A 93 5.18 -8.71 -1.85
C ILE A 93 5.19 -8.87 -3.37
N ASN A 94 6.03 -9.75 -3.92
CA ASN A 94 6.13 -9.92 -5.36
C ASN A 94 4.79 -10.39 -5.95
N GLY A 95 4.14 -11.36 -5.30
CA GLY A 95 2.80 -11.82 -5.71
C GLY A 95 1.75 -10.71 -5.66
N TYR A 96 1.75 -9.87 -4.62
CA TYR A 96 0.88 -8.69 -4.55
C TYR A 96 1.13 -7.72 -5.70
N LEU A 97 2.39 -7.38 -5.98
CA LEU A 97 2.75 -6.42 -7.02
C LEU A 97 2.38 -6.94 -8.42
N GLU A 98 2.64 -8.22 -8.70
CA GLU A 98 2.25 -8.87 -9.95
C GLU A 98 0.72 -8.90 -10.11
N PHE A 99 0.00 -9.26 -9.04
CA PHE A 99 -1.46 -9.28 -9.02
C PHE A 99 -2.05 -7.90 -9.28
N GLU A 100 -1.60 -6.88 -8.54
CA GLU A 100 -2.08 -5.50 -8.74
C GLU A 100 -1.74 -5.00 -10.15
N THR A 101 -0.55 -5.28 -10.67
CA THR A 101 -0.17 -4.93 -12.05
C THR A 101 -1.11 -5.56 -13.07
N ALA A 102 -1.44 -6.85 -12.91
CA ALA A 102 -2.35 -7.54 -13.82
C ALA A 102 -3.78 -6.98 -13.79
N VAL A 103 -4.22 -6.38 -12.68
CA VAL A 103 -5.54 -5.73 -12.59
C VAL A 103 -5.61 -4.42 -13.39
N TYR A 104 -4.48 -3.69 -13.52
CA TYR A 104 -4.43 -2.38 -14.20
C TYR A 104 -3.92 -2.43 -15.65
N GLN A 105 -3.63 -3.61 -16.20
CA GLN A 105 -3.35 -3.82 -17.63
C GLN A 105 -4.64 -3.89 -18.45
#